data_AF-A0A1S3RD68-F1
#
_entry.id   AF-A0A1S3RD68-F1
#
_cell.length_a   1.000
_cell.length_b   1.000
_cell.length_c   1.000
_cell.angle_alpha   90.00
_cell.angle_beta   90.00
_cell.angle_gamma   90.00
#
_symmetry.space_group_name_H-M   'P 1'
#
loop_
_entity.id
_entity.type
_entity.pdbx_description
1 polymer ?
#
loop_
_entity_poly.entity_id
_entity_poly.type
_entity_poly.pdbx_seq_one_letter_code
_entity_poly.pdbx_strand_id
1 'polypeptide(L)'
;SFGGTPIRGALQIELSEEQDQGKYECVATNSDGTRYSTPANLYVRELREVRRVPPRFSVPPADSEIIPGGGINITCVAVGSPMPYVKWMLGTEDLTPEDDMPIGRNVLELGDIRQSNNYTCVAMSTLGVIEAMAQITVKALPKTPGNPVVTERTATSITLTWDSGNPEPVSYYIIQ
;
A
#
# COMPACT_ATOMS: atom_id res chain seq x y z
N SER A 1 -54.75 33.58 16.26
CA SER A 1 -53.55 32.94 15.70
C SER A 1 -53.99 32.13 14.50
N PHE A 2 -53.40 32.34 13.32
CA PHE A 2 -53.71 31.55 12.13
C PHE A 2 -52.90 30.25 12.19
N GLY A 3 -53.52 29.18 12.69
CA GLY A 3 -52.95 27.84 12.78
C GLY A 3 -53.04 27.10 11.44
N GLY A 4 -52.21 27.49 10.47
CA GLY A 4 -51.99 26.72 9.25
C GLY A 4 -50.72 25.87 9.37
N THR A 5 -50.75 24.63 8.89
CA THR A 5 -49.53 23.85 8.71
C THR A 5 -48.71 24.46 7.56
N PRO A 6 -47.41 24.71 7.74
CA PRO A 6 -46.58 25.27 6.67
C PRO A 6 -46.46 24.28 5.50
N ILE A 7 -46.79 24.74 4.30
CA ILE A 7 -46.61 23.99 3.05
C ILE A 7 -45.17 24.16 2.61
N ARG A 8 -44.49 23.06 2.28
CA ARG A 8 -43.10 23.06 1.77
C ARG A 8 -43.11 22.94 0.25
N GLY A 9 -42.31 23.76 -0.42
CA GLY A 9 -42.04 23.65 -1.86
C GLY A 9 -40.52 23.59 -2.11
N ALA A 10 -40.11 22.95 -3.19
CA ALA A 10 -38.72 22.86 -3.61
C ALA A 10 -38.62 22.93 -5.14
N LEU A 11 -37.57 23.57 -5.64
CA LEU A 11 -37.18 23.56 -7.05
C LEU A 11 -35.92 22.70 -7.18
N GLN A 12 -35.99 21.64 -7.99
CA GLN A 12 -34.87 20.76 -8.29
C GLN A 12 -34.43 21.01 -9.74
N ILE A 13 -33.17 21.40 -9.93
CA ILE A 13 -32.55 21.56 -11.24
C ILE A 13 -31.57 20.41 -11.40
N GLU A 14 -31.85 19.49 -12.34
CA GLU A 14 -30.95 18.37 -12.66
C GLU A 14 -29.96 18.80 -13.74
N LEU A 15 -28.74 18.24 -13.70
CA LEU A 15 -27.67 18.54 -14.67
C LEU A 15 -27.42 20.05 -14.84
N SER A 16 -27.27 20.77 -13.72
CA SER A 16 -27.14 22.23 -13.72
C SER A 16 -25.99 22.71 -14.60
N GLU A 17 -26.25 23.72 -15.42
CA GLU A 17 -25.29 24.35 -16.32
C GLU A 17 -24.98 25.79 -15.86
N GLU A 18 -23.95 26.41 -16.44
CA GLU A 18 -23.56 27.79 -16.08
C GLU A 18 -24.73 28.79 -16.25
N GLN A 19 -25.61 28.55 -17.21
CA GLN A 19 -26.80 29.36 -17.47
C GLN A 19 -27.86 29.31 -16.36
N ASP A 20 -27.83 28.31 -15.47
CA ASP A 20 -28.72 28.24 -14.30
C ASP A 20 -28.25 29.18 -13.18
N GLN A 21 -27.08 29.80 -13.30
CA GLN A 21 -26.65 30.79 -12.33
C GLN A 21 -27.56 32.02 -12.36
N GLY A 22 -27.93 32.49 -11.18
CA GLY A 22 -28.79 33.66 -11.10
C GLY A 22 -29.45 33.85 -9.75
N LYS A 23 -30.40 34.77 -9.74
CA LYS A 23 -31.14 35.17 -8.56
C LYS A 23 -32.54 34.58 -8.63
N TYR A 24 -32.87 33.71 -7.67
CA TYR A 24 -34.14 33.01 -7.59
C TYR A 24 -34.98 33.57 -6.45
N GLU A 25 -36.29 33.70 -6.69
CA GLU A 25 -37.28 34.06 -5.70
C GLU A 25 -38.44 33.07 -5.76
N CYS A 26 -38.97 32.68 -4.59
CA CYS A 26 -40.18 31.86 -4.54
C CYS A 26 -41.40 32.75 -4.31
N VAL A 27 -42.50 32.41 -4.97
CA VAL A 27 -43.73 33.20 -4.98
C VAL A 27 -44.87 32.35 -4.46
N ALA A 28 -45.54 32.83 -3.41
CA ALA A 28 -46.72 32.19 -2.83
C ALA A 28 -47.96 33.00 -3.17
N THR A 29 -48.98 32.35 -3.73
CA THR A 29 -50.25 32.98 -4.13
C THR A 29 -51.44 32.18 -3.60
N ASN A 30 -52.44 32.87 -3.06
CA ASN A 30 -53.74 32.31 -2.69
C ASN A 30 -54.88 33.26 -3.13
N SER A 31 -56.12 33.00 -2.70
CA SER A 31 -57.28 33.85 -3.01
C SER A 31 -57.14 35.31 -2.53
N ASP A 32 -56.30 35.53 -1.53
CA ASP A 32 -56.19 36.82 -0.83
C ASP A 32 -55.01 37.65 -1.36
N GLY A 33 -54.13 37.06 -2.18
CA GLY A 33 -53.06 37.77 -2.86
C GLY A 33 -51.78 36.95 -3.07
N THR A 34 -50.69 37.68 -3.33
CA THR A 34 -49.37 37.14 -3.69
C THR A 34 -48.27 37.74 -2.83
N ARG A 35 -47.29 36.92 -2.42
CA ARG A 35 -46.10 37.35 -1.66
C ARG A 35 -44.83 36.69 -2.22
N TYR A 36 -43.78 37.49 -2.33
CA TYR A 36 -42.45 37.08 -2.80
C TYR A 36 -41.52 36.83 -1.62
N SER A 37 -40.59 35.89 -1.76
CA SER A 37 -39.51 35.70 -0.80
C SER A 37 -38.42 36.75 -0.97
N THR A 38 -37.49 36.81 -0.02
CA THR A 38 -36.19 37.42 -0.29
C THR A 38 -35.47 36.61 -1.38
N PRO A 39 -34.77 37.25 -2.32
CA PRO A 39 -34.09 36.51 -3.37
C PRO A 39 -32.85 35.76 -2.86
N ALA A 40 -32.56 34.60 -3.45
CA ALA A 40 -31.37 33.78 -3.19
C ALA A 40 -30.52 33.66 -4.46
N ASN A 41 -29.19 33.71 -4.32
CA ASN A 41 -28.27 33.55 -5.45
C ASN A 41 -27.87 32.07 -5.61
N LEU A 42 -28.03 31.52 -6.81
CA LEU A 42 -27.52 30.22 -7.22
C LEU A 42 -26.19 30.40 -7.96
N TYR A 43 -25.17 29.68 -7.52
CA TYR A 43 -23.85 29.63 -8.16
C TYR A 43 -23.56 28.20 -8.59
N VAL A 44 -23.28 28.00 -9.87
CA VAL A 44 -22.94 26.70 -10.46
C VAL A 44 -21.43 26.64 -10.61
N ARG A 45 -20.77 25.78 -9.85
CA ARG A 45 -19.31 25.63 -9.94
C ARG A 45 -18.99 24.63 -11.04
N GLU A 46 -17.96 24.91 -11.82
CA GLU A 46 -17.38 23.90 -12.70
C GLU A 46 -17.02 22.65 -11.89
N LEU A 47 -17.41 21.49 -12.42
CA LEU A 47 -16.97 20.21 -11.90
C LEU A 47 -15.46 20.13 -12.06
N ARG A 48 -14.72 20.35 -10.97
CA ARG A 48 -13.32 19.96 -10.92
C ARG A 48 -13.26 18.46 -11.04
N GLU A 49 -12.83 17.96 -12.20
CA GLU A 49 -12.45 16.56 -12.34
C GLU A 49 -11.33 16.27 -11.33
N VAL A 50 -11.69 15.68 -10.19
CA VAL A 50 -10.70 15.18 -9.25
C VAL A 50 -10.06 13.99 -9.94
N ARG A 51 -8.84 14.18 -10.47
CA ARG A 51 -8.10 13.12 -11.14
C ARG A 51 -7.93 11.95 -10.18
N ARG A 52 -8.72 10.90 -10.42
CA ARG A 52 -8.68 9.63 -9.70
C ARG A 52 -7.59 8.75 -10.31
N VAL A 53 -6.75 8.19 -9.47
CA VAL A 53 -5.61 7.36 -9.89
C VAL A 53 -5.65 6.08 -9.05
N PRO A 54 -5.83 4.90 -9.68
CA PRO A 54 -5.75 3.62 -8.98
C PRO A 54 -4.44 3.47 -8.22
N PRO A 55 -4.40 2.65 -7.15
CA PRO A 55 -3.19 2.47 -6.38
C PRO A 55 -2.11 1.82 -7.23
N ARG A 56 -0.86 2.23 -7.01
CA ARG A 56 0.34 1.60 -7.58
C ARG A 56 1.48 1.63 -6.56
N PHE A 57 2.35 0.63 -6.58
CA PHE A 57 3.56 0.67 -5.77
C PHE A 57 4.54 1.71 -6.32
N SER A 58 4.96 2.63 -5.45
CA SER A 58 6.09 3.53 -5.70
C SER A 58 7.39 2.90 -5.22
N VAL A 59 7.35 2.14 -4.13
CA VAL A 59 8.45 1.31 -3.64
C VAL A 59 7.85 -0.05 -3.32
N PRO A 60 7.99 -1.05 -4.21
CA PRO A 60 7.56 -2.40 -3.89
C PRO A 60 8.46 -2.99 -2.80
N PRO A 61 7.95 -3.94 -1.99
CA PRO A 61 8.77 -4.66 -1.05
C PRO A 61 9.82 -5.49 -1.79
N ALA A 62 10.99 -5.69 -1.18
CA ALA A 62 12.13 -6.36 -1.81
C ALA A 62 12.52 -7.62 -1.04
N ASP A 63 12.91 -8.66 -1.79
CA ASP A 63 13.45 -9.90 -1.23
C ASP A 63 14.75 -9.65 -0.50
N SER A 64 15.04 -10.46 0.52
CA SER A 64 16.28 -10.32 1.30
C SER A 64 16.71 -11.63 1.93
N GLU A 65 18.02 -11.77 2.11
CA GLU A 65 18.64 -12.90 2.77
C GLU A 65 19.26 -12.48 4.10
N ILE A 66 19.01 -13.25 5.16
CA ILE A 66 19.43 -12.92 6.51
C ILE A 66 20.05 -14.14 7.21
N ILE A 67 20.89 -13.90 8.21
CA ILE A 67 21.45 -14.95 9.05
C ILE A 67 20.39 -15.31 10.12
N PRO A 68 20.31 -16.58 10.59
CA PRO A 68 19.40 -16.97 11.66
C PRO A 68 19.53 -16.06 12.89
N GLY A 69 18.40 -15.58 13.39
CA GLY A 69 18.32 -14.64 14.52
C GLY A 69 18.57 -13.17 14.16
N GLY A 70 18.78 -12.87 12.87
CA GLY A 70 18.88 -11.51 12.35
C GLY A 70 17.54 -10.77 12.35
N GLY A 71 17.60 -9.47 12.06
CA GLY A 71 16.43 -8.60 11.88
C GLY A 71 16.56 -7.75 10.62
N ILE A 72 15.43 -7.31 10.09
CA ILE A 72 15.34 -6.51 8.86
C ILE A 72 14.10 -5.61 8.88
N ASN A 73 14.22 -4.46 8.22
CA ASN A 73 13.10 -3.55 7.98
C ASN A 73 12.73 -3.57 6.50
N ILE A 74 11.50 -3.98 6.19
CA ILE A 74 10.99 -4.07 4.82
C ILE A 74 10.06 -2.89 4.56
N THR A 75 10.44 -2.02 3.64
CA THR A 75 9.66 -0.82 3.31
C THR A 75 8.73 -1.11 2.13
N CYS A 76 7.46 -0.72 2.26
CA CYS A 76 6.49 -0.72 1.18
C CYS A 76 5.83 0.67 1.05
N VAL A 77 5.80 1.21 -0.17
CA VAL A 77 5.19 2.52 -0.47
C VAL A 77 4.25 2.39 -1.65
N ALA A 78 3.01 2.81 -1.47
CA ALA A 78 1.99 2.88 -2.51
C ALA A 78 1.45 4.30 -2.66
N VAL A 79 1.13 4.67 -3.90
CA VAL A 79 0.61 6.00 -4.25
C VAL A 79 -0.65 5.86 -5.09
N GLY A 80 -1.56 6.83 -4.97
CA GLY A 80 -2.84 6.85 -5.66
C GLY A 80 -3.63 8.10 -5.29
N SER A 81 -4.77 8.30 -5.94
CA SER A 81 -5.74 9.35 -5.60
C SER A 81 -7.14 8.74 -5.58
N PRO A 82 -7.72 8.45 -4.39
CA PRO A 82 -7.20 8.78 -3.05
C PRO A 82 -5.95 7.99 -2.66
N MET A 83 -5.17 8.53 -1.71
CA MET A 83 -3.94 7.89 -1.22
C MET A 83 -4.30 6.55 -0.57
N PRO A 84 -3.64 5.43 -0.93
CA PRO A 84 -4.03 4.11 -0.44
C PRO A 84 -3.57 3.86 1.01
N TYR A 85 -4.35 3.09 1.75
CA TYR A 85 -3.88 2.45 2.98
C TYR A 85 -2.93 1.31 2.65
N VAL A 86 -1.95 1.05 3.52
CA VAL A 86 -0.92 0.03 3.30
C VAL A 86 -0.80 -0.87 4.53
N LYS A 87 -1.00 -2.17 4.36
CA LYS A 87 -0.84 -3.19 5.40
C LYS A 87 0.12 -4.29 5.00
N TRP A 88 0.64 -4.98 6.01
CA TRP A 88 1.46 -6.18 5.85
C TRP A 88 0.68 -7.42 6.27
N MET A 89 0.90 -8.52 5.55
CA MET A 89 0.32 -9.83 5.84
C MET A 89 1.41 -10.91 5.80
N LEU A 90 1.23 -11.96 6.60
CA LEU A 90 1.96 -13.21 6.50
C LEU A 90 0.98 -14.33 6.16
N GLY A 91 0.98 -14.79 4.91
CA GLY A 91 -0.06 -15.68 4.41
C GLY A 91 -1.43 -15.02 4.45
N THR A 92 -2.31 -15.47 5.35
CA THR A 92 -3.66 -14.92 5.57
C THR A 92 -3.78 -14.06 6.82
N GLU A 93 -2.72 -13.95 7.62
CA GLU A 93 -2.72 -13.19 8.87
C GLU A 93 -2.31 -11.73 8.62
N ASP A 94 -3.11 -10.80 9.12
CA ASP A 94 -2.79 -9.37 9.09
C ASP A 94 -1.77 -9.03 10.19
N LEU A 95 -0.61 -8.52 9.78
CA LEU A 95 0.45 -8.07 10.70
C LEU A 95 0.27 -6.60 11.11
N THR A 96 -0.44 -5.83 10.30
CA THR A 96 -0.78 -4.43 10.62
C THR A 96 -2.18 -4.38 11.21
N PRO A 97 -2.37 -3.82 12.43
CA PRO A 97 -3.69 -3.66 13.03
C PRO A 97 -4.63 -2.84 12.14
N GLU A 98 -5.90 -3.25 12.06
CA GLU A 98 -6.91 -2.53 11.26
C GLU A 98 -7.15 -1.10 11.77
N ASP A 99 -7.12 -0.91 13.08
CA ASP A 99 -7.38 0.38 13.73
C ASP A 99 -6.26 1.42 13.53
N ASP A 100 -5.06 0.98 13.16
CA ASP A 100 -3.87 1.84 13.00
C ASP A 100 -3.16 1.57 11.67
N MET A 101 -3.94 1.49 10.59
CA MET A 101 -3.40 1.23 9.27
C MET A 101 -2.80 2.51 8.66
N PRO A 102 -1.48 2.53 8.33
CA PRO A 102 -0.84 3.71 7.80
C PRO A 102 -1.23 3.97 6.35
N ILE A 103 -1.14 5.24 5.95
CA ILE A 103 -1.49 5.71 4.61
C ILE A 103 -0.21 5.89 3.78
N GLY A 104 -0.18 5.28 2.60
CA GLY A 104 0.85 5.47 1.57
C GLY A 104 2.19 4.78 1.84
N ARG A 105 2.60 4.62 3.10
CA ARG A 105 3.88 3.98 3.45
C ARG A 105 3.74 3.14 4.71
N ASN A 106 4.22 1.91 4.66
CA ASN A 106 4.31 1.01 5.81
C ASN A 106 5.68 0.31 5.82
N VAL A 107 6.30 0.24 7.00
CA VAL A 107 7.60 -0.45 7.20
C VAL A 107 7.35 -1.61 8.15
N LEU A 108 7.63 -2.83 7.70
CA LEU A 108 7.57 -4.02 8.54
C LEU A 108 8.93 -4.22 9.20
N GLU A 109 8.96 -4.11 10.52
CA GLU A 109 10.15 -4.36 11.33
C GLU A 109 10.11 -5.79 11.87
N LEU A 110 11.09 -6.61 11.48
CA LEU A 110 11.18 -8.00 11.87
C LEU A 110 12.48 -8.23 12.65
N GLY A 111 12.39 -8.99 13.74
CA GLY A 111 13.53 -9.39 14.59
C GLY A 111 13.52 -10.87 14.93
N ASP A 112 14.67 -11.41 15.33
CA ASP A 112 14.90 -12.84 15.66
C ASP A 112 14.30 -13.79 14.61
N ILE A 113 14.55 -13.53 13.33
CA ILE A 113 13.97 -14.32 12.25
C ILE A 113 14.75 -15.63 12.10
N ARG A 114 14.06 -16.76 12.24
CA ARG A 114 14.65 -18.12 12.19
C ARG A 114 14.13 -18.97 11.05
N GLN A 115 13.07 -18.54 10.39
CA GLN A 115 12.41 -19.26 9.31
C GLN A 115 12.24 -18.36 8.11
N SER A 116 12.41 -18.93 6.92
CA SER A 116 12.14 -18.24 5.67
C SER A 116 10.64 -18.09 5.47
N ASN A 117 10.18 -16.89 5.16
CA ASN A 117 8.76 -16.55 5.04
C ASN A 117 8.52 -15.55 3.90
N ASN A 118 7.31 -15.59 3.35
CA ASN A 118 6.84 -14.64 2.35
C ASN A 118 5.92 -13.62 3.01
N TYR A 119 6.30 -12.35 2.96
CA TYR A 119 5.52 -11.24 3.49
C TYR A 119 4.84 -10.50 2.35
N THR A 120 3.54 -10.29 2.46
CA THR A 120 2.74 -9.61 1.43
C THR A 120 2.41 -8.20 1.88
N CYS A 121 2.79 -7.20 1.11
CA CYS A 121 2.31 -5.83 1.26
C CYS A 121 1.05 -5.65 0.43
N VAL A 122 -0.04 -5.19 1.06
CA VAL A 122 -1.32 -4.89 0.41
C VAL A 122 -1.55 -3.39 0.48
N ALA A 123 -1.86 -2.79 -0.67
CA ALA A 123 -2.27 -1.39 -0.76
C ALA A 123 -3.69 -1.26 -1.32
N MET A 124 -4.56 -0.53 -0.61
CA MET A 124 -5.97 -0.44 -0.94
C MET A 124 -6.49 1.00 -0.96
N SER A 125 -7.34 1.29 -1.94
CA SER A 125 -8.08 2.54 -2.07
C SER A 125 -9.50 2.25 -2.55
N THR A 126 -10.35 3.28 -2.64
CA THR A 126 -11.69 3.15 -3.22
C THR A 126 -11.69 2.76 -4.71
N LEU A 127 -10.54 2.77 -5.37
CA LEU A 127 -10.37 2.41 -6.79
C LEU A 127 -9.79 1.02 -7.01
N GLY A 128 -9.46 0.28 -5.94
CA GLY A 128 -8.95 -1.08 -6.05
C GLY A 128 -7.94 -1.44 -4.98
N VAL A 129 -7.48 -2.69 -5.06
CA VAL A 129 -6.51 -3.33 -4.17
C VAL A 129 -5.38 -3.90 -5.01
N ILE A 130 -4.14 -3.73 -4.56
CA ILE A 130 -2.94 -4.30 -5.17
C ILE A 130 -2.07 -4.98 -4.11
N GLU A 131 -1.31 -5.99 -4.52
CA GLU A 131 -0.47 -6.78 -3.63
C GLU A 131 0.92 -6.97 -4.23
N ALA A 132 1.94 -7.00 -3.37
CA ALA A 132 3.30 -7.35 -3.74
C ALA A 132 3.95 -8.16 -2.61
N MET A 133 4.74 -9.18 -2.96
CA MET A 133 5.37 -10.08 -2.00
C MET A 133 6.86 -9.79 -1.88
N ALA A 134 7.41 -9.96 -0.68
CA ALA A 134 8.84 -10.06 -0.43
C ALA A 134 9.15 -11.39 0.27
N GLN A 135 10.08 -12.14 -0.33
CA GLN A 135 10.61 -13.37 0.23
C GLN A 135 11.81 -13.07 1.12
N ILE A 136 11.68 -13.43 2.41
CA ILE A 136 12.77 -13.36 3.37
C ILE A 136 13.35 -14.75 3.56
N THR A 137 14.61 -14.92 3.19
CA THR A 137 15.29 -16.22 3.23
C THR A 137 16.34 -16.25 4.33
N VAL A 138 16.26 -17.24 5.21
CA VAL A 138 17.26 -17.46 6.27
C VAL A 138 18.39 -18.32 5.72
N LYS A 139 19.63 -17.81 5.73
CA LYS A 139 20.82 -18.51 5.27
C LYS A 139 21.15 -19.68 6.19
N ALA A 140 21.42 -20.84 5.58
CA ALA A 140 22.01 -21.96 6.31
C ALA A 140 23.51 -21.73 6.51
N LEU A 141 24.06 -22.26 7.60
CA LEU A 141 25.51 -22.35 7.78
C LEU A 141 26.08 -23.25 6.66
N PRO A 142 27.23 -22.91 6.05
CA PRO A 142 27.87 -23.81 5.10
C PRO A 142 28.14 -25.17 5.74
N LYS A 143 27.81 -26.23 5.02
CA LYS A 143 28.14 -27.61 5.35
C LYS A 143 29.65 -27.82 5.26
N THR A 144 30.12 -28.88 5.91
CA THR A 144 31.51 -29.33 5.81
C THR A 144 31.87 -29.57 4.34
N PRO A 145 32.96 -28.96 3.83
CA PRO A 145 33.45 -29.25 2.49
C PRO A 145 33.84 -30.73 2.34
N GLY A 146 33.96 -31.19 1.10
CA GLY A 146 34.51 -32.51 0.81
C GLY A 146 35.94 -32.63 1.32
N ASN A 147 36.37 -33.85 1.65
CA ASN A 147 37.73 -34.10 2.10
C ASN A 147 38.74 -33.60 1.05
N PRO A 148 39.74 -32.79 1.43
CA PRO A 148 40.72 -32.28 0.49
C PRO A 148 41.59 -33.42 -0.03
N VAL A 149 41.77 -33.45 -1.35
CA VAL A 149 42.59 -34.44 -2.07
C VAL A 149 43.83 -33.74 -2.61
N VAL A 150 44.98 -34.38 -2.45
CA VAL A 150 46.25 -33.91 -3.02
C VAL A 150 46.29 -34.28 -4.50
N THR A 151 46.39 -33.26 -5.36
CA THR A 151 46.48 -33.46 -6.82
C THR A 151 47.90 -33.37 -7.33
N GLU A 152 48.73 -32.50 -6.73
CA GLU A 152 50.11 -32.30 -7.13
C GLU A 152 51.03 -32.17 -5.91
N ARG A 153 52.26 -32.68 -6.05
CA ARG A 153 53.31 -32.61 -5.05
C ARG A 153 54.65 -32.28 -5.70
N THR A 154 55.32 -31.27 -5.19
CA THR A 154 56.71 -30.97 -5.48
C THR A 154 57.55 -31.06 -4.21
N ALA A 155 58.85 -30.79 -4.31
CA ALA A 155 59.74 -30.75 -3.14
C ALA A 155 59.35 -29.66 -2.11
N THR A 156 58.66 -28.60 -2.55
CA THR A 156 58.36 -27.42 -1.71
C THR A 156 56.91 -26.96 -1.76
N SER A 157 56.03 -27.67 -2.48
CA SER A 157 54.61 -27.31 -2.59
C SER A 157 53.70 -28.53 -2.67
N ILE A 158 52.46 -28.35 -2.21
CA ILE A 158 51.37 -29.31 -2.32
C ILE A 158 50.15 -28.56 -2.83
N THR A 159 49.47 -29.12 -3.82
CA THR A 159 48.20 -28.58 -4.33
C THR A 159 47.05 -29.45 -3.79
N LEU A 160 46.06 -28.79 -3.18
CA LEU A 160 44.84 -29.41 -2.65
C LEU A 160 43.63 -28.99 -3.49
N THR A 161 42.75 -29.95 -3.74
CA THR A 161 41.43 -29.70 -4.34
C THR A 161 40.35 -30.34 -3.48
N TRP A 162 39.20 -29.71 -3.35
CA TRP A 162 38.05 -30.23 -2.60
C TRP A 162 36.74 -29.85 -3.29
N ASP A 163 35.70 -30.63 -3.02
CA ASP A 163 34.32 -30.29 -3.37
C ASP A 163 33.73 -29.32 -2.34
N SER A 164 32.83 -28.41 -2.76
CA SER A 164 32.24 -27.44 -1.85
C SER A 164 31.40 -28.09 -0.76
N GLY A 165 30.79 -29.25 -1.03
CA GLY A 165 29.80 -29.91 -0.17
C GLY A 165 28.51 -29.10 0.03
N ASN A 166 28.35 -27.97 -0.66
CA ASN A 166 27.32 -26.97 -0.40
C ASN A 166 26.48 -26.69 -1.65
N PRO A 167 25.13 -26.69 -1.52
CA PRO A 167 24.25 -26.34 -2.63
C PRO A 167 24.29 -24.83 -2.95
N GLU A 168 24.51 -24.00 -1.92
CA GLU A 168 24.61 -22.55 -2.06
C GLU A 168 26.07 -22.10 -2.25
N PRO A 169 26.31 -20.96 -2.94
CA PRO A 169 27.66 -20.44 -3.14
C PRO A 169 28.38 -20.12 -1.82
N VAL A 170 29.57 -20.70 -1.63
CA VAL A 170 30.44 -20.42 -0.49
C VAL A 170 31.38 -19.26 -0.85
N SER A 171 31.47 -18.24 0.02
CA SER A 171 32.27 -17.04 -0.27
C SER A 171 33.79 -17.28 -0.23
N TYR A 172 34.28 -18.08 0.73
CA TYR A 172 35.70 -18.44 0.84
C TYR A 172 35.89 -19.70 1.70
N TYR A 173 37.09 -20.28 1.62
CA TYR A 173 37.52 -21.42 2.45
C TYR A 173 38.71 -21.00 3.32
N ILE A 174 38.86 -21.62 4.49
CA ILE A 174 40.01 -21.45 5.37
C ILE A 174 40.74 -22.79 5.45
N ILE A 175 42.05 -22.79 5.18
CA ILE A 175 42.94 -23.93 5.40
C ILE A 175 43.74 -23.64 6.68
N GLN A 176 43.70 -24.56 7.65
CA GLN A 176 44.41 -24.46 8.92
C GLN A 176 45.41 -25.60 9.07
#